data_AF-X0W7Q2-F1
#
_entry.id   AF-X0W7Q2-F1
#
_cell.length_a   1.000
_cell.length_b   1.000
_cell.length_c   1.000
_cell.angle_alpha   90.00
_cell.angle_beta   90.00
_cell.angle_gamma   90.00
#
_symmetry.space_group_name_H-M   'P 1'
#
loop_
_entity.id
_entity.type
_entity.pdbx_description
1 polymer ?
#
loop_
_entity_poly.entity_id
_entity_poly.type
_entity_poly.pdbx_seq_one_letter_code
_entity_poly.pdbx_strand_id
1 'polypeptide(L)'
;MSKVAVKKPPKKKLSVTSLGSGTLHPFSPKSEALFVGIDLGTSRASVSASNGVREVVPTYVGYPKDNISEELLGNQPMFGDAALKHRLSVEIIRPLAHGVIQTDGKGGNNKYLTAAKQLTRHLLEKARPKPGQPVYGVIGAPARASIASN
;
A
#
# COMPACT_ATOMS: atom_id res chain seq x y z
N MET A 1 -67.36 -29.93 -3.92
CA MET A 1 -66.27 -29.09 -3.39
C MET A 1 -64.99 -29.92 -3.37
N SER A 2 -64.07 -29.73 -4.33
CA SER A 2 -62.76 -30.40 -4.32
C SER A 2 -61.67 -29.35 -4.53
N LYS A 3 -60.80 -29.19 -3.52
CA LYS A 3 -59.64 -28.29 -3.55
C LYS A 3 -58.55 -28.89 -4.45
N VAL A 4 -58.14 -28.16 -5.49
CA VAL A 4 -56.96 -28.49 -6.30
C VAL A 4 -55.71 -28.08 -5.52
N ALA A 5 -54.84 -29.05 -5.19
CA ALA A 5 -53.57 -28.80 -4.53
C ALA A 5 -52.50 -28.40 -5.55
N VAL A 6 -51.96 -27.18 -5.43
CA VAL A 6 -50.83 -26.70 -6.23
C VAL A 6 -49.54 -27.32 -5.68
N LYS A 7 -48.89 -28.17 -6.49
CA LYS A 7 -47.62 -28.82 -6.16
C LYS A 7 -46.47 -27.82 -6.36
N LYS A 8 -45.73 -27.48 -5.30
CA LYS A 8 -44.54 -26.61 -5.39
C LYS A 8 -43.43 -27.30 -6.22
N PRO A 9 -42.69 -26.55 -7.06
CA PRO A 9 -41.62 -27.12 -7.88
C PRO A 9 -40.41 -27.50 -7.02
N PRO A 10 -39.62 -28.51 -7.43
CA PRO A 10 -38.46 -28.97 -6.68
C PRO A 10 -37.35 -27.91 -6.68
N LYS A 11 -36.77 -27.63 -5.51
CA LYS A 11 -35.59 -26.77 -5.37
C LYS A 11 -34.38 -27.48 -6.02
N LYS A 12 -33.90 -26.98 -7.16
CA LYS A 12 -32.64 -27.44 -7.76
C LYS A 12 -31.48 -27.10 -6.81
N LYS A 13 -30.76 -28.13 -6.35
CA LYS A 13 -29.50 -27.98 -5.59
C LYS A 13 -28.42 -27.59 -6.61
N LEU A 14 -27.96 -26.34 -6.56
CA LEU A 14 -26.83 -25.88 -7.36
C LEU A 14 -25.58 -26.61 -6.87
N SER A 15 -25.06 -27.53 -7.69
CA SER A 15 -23.74 -28.13 -7.49
C SER A 15 -22.70 -27.08 -7.86
N VAL A 16 -22.02 -26.52 -6.86
CA VAL A 16 -20.82 -25.70 -7.10
C VAL A 16 -19.74 -26.63 -7.61
N THR A 17 -19.47 -26.56 -8.91
CA THR A 17 -18.34 -27.18 -9.58
C THR A 17 -17.04 -26.55 -9.08
N SER A 18 -16.16 -27.35 -8.48
CA SER A 18 -14.82 -26.93 -8.08
C SER A 18 -13.96 -26.70 -9.32
N LEU A 19 -13.67 -25.42 -9.62
CA LEU A 19 -12.66 -25.04 -10.61
C LEU A 19 -11.41 -24.54 -9.89
N GLY A 20 -10.30 -25.27 -10.12
CA GLY A 20 -8.99 -24.67 -10.36
C GLY A 20 -8.13 -24.36 -9.13
N SER A 21 -7.13 -25.22 -8.94
CA SER A 21 -6.02 -25.11 -7.99
C SER A 21 -5.17 -23.85 -8.17
N GLY A 22 -5.41 -22.83 -7.36
CA GLY A 22 -4.32 -22.01 -6.84
C GLY A 22 -3.93 -22.63 -5.50
N THR A 23 -2.74 -23.21 -5.38
CA THR A 23 -2.25 -23.67 -4.09
C THR A 23 -2.18 -22.48 -3.15
N LEU A 24 -3.17 -22.33 -2.27
CA LEU A 24 -2.97 -21.64 -1.01
C LEU A 24 -1.79 -22.37 -0.37
N HIS A 25 -0.64 -21.71 -0.32
CA HIS A 25 0.48 -22.24 0.44
C HIS A 25 -0.06 -22.50 1.86
N PRO A 26 -0.01 -23.75 2.35
CA PRO A 26 -0.44 -24.02 3.71
C PRO A 26 0.38 -23.12 4.63
N PHE A 27 -0.31 -22.43 5.54
CA PHE A 27 0.32 -21.64 6.60
C PHE A 27 1.38 -22.53 7.26
N SER A 28 2.64 -22.26 6.94
CA SER A 28 3.76 -23.03 7.47
C SER A 28 4.25 -22.28 8.71
N PRO A 29 4.06 -22.82 9.93
CA PRO A 29 4.46 -22.16 11.16
C PRO A 29 5.98 -22.05 11.35
N LYS A 30 6.81 -22.36 10.33
CA LYS A 30 8.27 -22.24 10.43
C LYS A 30 8.78 -20.79 10.49
N SER A 31 7.94 -19.82 10.13
CA SER A 31 8.10 -18.42 10.54
C SER A 31 6.71 -17.82 10.66
N GLU A 32 6.29 -17.42 11.87
CA GLU A 32 5.03 -16.69 12.03
C GLU A 32 5.02 -15.48 11.09
N ALA A 33 3.94 -15.28 10.35
CA ALA A 33 3.81 -14.18 9.42
C ALA A 33 3.86 -12.83 10.16
N LEU A 34 4.36 -11.79 9.49
CA LEU A 34 4.31 -10.42 10.00
C LEU A 34 3.01 -9.76 9.56
N PHE A 35 2.17 -9.37 10.51
CA PHE A 35 0.98 -8.56 10.24
C PHE A 35 1.34 -7.09 10.34
N VAL A 36 0.96 -6.29 9.36
CA VAL A 36 1.32 -4.88 9.25
C VAL A 36 0.07 -4.03 8.99
N GLY A 37 -0.08 -2.95 9.74
CA GLY A 37 -1.00 -1.86 9.42
C GLY A 37 -0.19 -0.66 8.95
N ILE A 38 -0.52 -0.13 7.77
CA ILE A 38 0.05 1.09 7.22
C ILE A 38 -1.07 2.12 7.11
N ASP A 39 -0.84 3.32 7.63
CA ASP A 39 -1.72 4.46 7.42
C ASP A 39 -0.99 5.51 6.57
N LEU A 40 -1.53 5.77 5.38
CA LEU A 40 -0.99 6.73 4.41
C LEU A 40 -1.69 8.08 4.56
N GLY A 41 -1.27 8.86 5.55
CA GLY A 41 -1.76 10.24 5.76
C GLY A 41 -1.02 11.29 4.93
N THR A 42 -1.68 12.43 4.69
CA THR A 42 -1.12 13.56 3.88
C THR A 42 0.02 14.31 4.56
N SER A 43 0.04 14.30 5.90
CA SER A 43 1.10 14.92 6.71
C SER A 43 2.13 13.88 7.17
N ARG A 44 1.63 12.76 7.68
CA ARG A 44 2.42 11.67 8.22
C ARG A 44 1.86 10.35 7.73
N ALA A 45 2.76 9.45 7.38
CA ALA A 45 2.47 8.06 7.17
C ALA A 45 2.99 7.26 8.37
N SER A 46 2.28 6.22 8.76
CA SER A 46 2.67 5.38 9.89
C SER A 46 2.62 3.90 9.54
N VAL A 47 3.40 3.12 10.28
CA VAL A 47 3.38 1.67 10.21
C VAL A 47 3.37 1.10 11.61
N SER A 48 2.51 0.11 11.84
CA SER A 48 2.50 -0.72 13.06
C SER A 48 2.56 -2.18 12.65
N ALA A 49 3.31 -3.00 13.37
CA ALA A 49 3.45 -4.42 13.03
C ALA A 49 3.32 -5.35 14.26
N SER A 50 2.96 -6.61 14.03
CA SER A 50 2.75 -7.62 15.09
C SER A 50 4.00 -7.94 15.92
N ASN A 51 5.18 -7.57 15.43
CA ASN A 51 6.45 -7.66 16.15
C ASN A 51 6.70 -6.48 17.13
N GLY A 52 5.70 -5.61 17.32
CA GLY A 52 5.78 -4.47 18.23
C GLY A 52 6.34 -3.18 17.61
N VAL A 53 6.78 -3.21 16.35
CA VAL A 53 7.23 -2.00 15.65
C VAL A 53 6.08 -1.02 15.51
N ARG A 54 6.36 0.26 15.82
CA ARG A 54 5.49 1.40 15.56
C ARG A 54 6.35 2.57 15.12
N GLU A 55 6.19 3.00 13.88
CA GLU A 55 7.01 4.03 13.25
C GLU A 55 6.12 5.05 12.55
N VAL A 56 6.57 6.30 12.53
CA VAL A 56 5.88 7.41 11.88
C VAL A 56 6.89 8.19 11.05
N VAL A 57 6.54 8.46 9.80
CA VAL A 57 7.39 9.13 8.82
C VAL A 57 6.62 10.30 8.22
N PRO A 58 7.21 11.50 8.15
CA PRO A 58 6.62 12.59 7.37
C PRO A 58 6.39 12.17 5.90
N THR A 59 5.25 12.51 5.31
CA THR A 59 4.86 12.08 3.96
C THR A 59 5.55 12.90 2.87
N TYR A 60 6.89 12.86 2.87
CA TYR A 60 7.77 13.52 1.89
C TYR A 60 8.70 12.48 1.25
N VAL A 61 8.87 12.57 -0.06
CA VAL A 61 9.83 11.78 -0.83
C VAL A 61 10.73 12.76 -1.58
N GLY A 62 12.04 12.65 -1.41
CA GLY A 62 13.04 13.53 -2.02
C GLY A 62 13.85 12.80 -3.08
N TYR A 63 13.89 13.32 -4.29
CA TYR A 63 14.74 12.82 -5.38
C TYR A 63 15.89 13.79 -5.62
N PRO A 64 17.15 13.34 -5.76
CA PRO A 64 18.25 14.22 -6.17
C PRO A 64 17.88 15.08 -7.39
N LYS A 65 18.20 16.38 -7.37
CA LYS A 65 17.79 17.31 -8.44
C LYS A 65 18.71 17.27 -9.67
N ASP A 66 19.95 16.85 -9.47
CA ASP A 66 21.02 16.92 -10.47
C ASP A 66 22.12 15.89 -10.16
N ASN A 67 23.04 15.72 -11.11
CA ASN A 67 24.16 14.78 -11.01
C ASN A 67 25.06 15.05 -9.78
N ILE A 68 25.17 16.30 -9.33
CA ILE A 68 25.97 16.66 -8.14
C ILE A 68 25.28 16.13 -6.88
N SER A 69 23.96 16.30 -6.79
CA SER A 69 23.14 15.79 -5.70
C SER A 69 23.11 14.26 -5.71
N GLU A 70 23.09 13.64 -6.89
CA GLU A 70 23.22 12.19 -7.07
C GLU A 70 24.57 11.66 -6.59
N GLU A 71 25.67 12.32 -6.93
CA GLU A 71 27.01 11.94 -6.46
C GLU A 71 27.14 12.07 -4.93
N LEU A 72 26.55 13.14 -4.36
CA LEU A 72 26.62 13.41 -2.92
C LEU A 72 25.69 12.51 -2.08
N LEU A 73 24.48 12.23 -2.57
CA LEU A 73 23.39 11.61 -1.79
C LEU A 73 23.04 10.20 -2.28
N GLY A 74 23.57 9.79 -3.42
CA GLY A 74 23.22 8.57 -4.13
C GLY A 74 21.94 8.72 -4.98
N ASN A 75 21.68 7.70 -5.81
CA ASN A 75 20.57 7.69 -6.78
C ASN A 75 19.23 7.23 -6.19
N GLN A 76 19.17 6.97 -4.88
CA GLN A 76 17.94 6.48 -4.24
C GLN A 76 17.12 7.63 -3.66
N PRO A 77 15.79 7.52 -3.66
CA PRO A 77 14.95 8.51 -3.01
C PRO A 77 15.18 8.53 -1.49
N MET A 78 15.11 9.71 -0.91
CA MET A 78 15.07 9.92 0.53
C MET A 78 13.64 10.05 1.03
N PHE A 79 13.38 9.65 2.27
CA PHE A 79 12.04 9.62 2.86
C PHE A 79 11.96 10.45 4.14
N GLY A 80 10.82 11.11 4.33
CA GLY A 80 10.50 11.84 5.56
C GLY A 80 11.55 12.86 5.97
N ASP A 81 12.07 12.74 7.19
CA ASP A 81 13.05 13.67 7.75
C ASP A 81 14.35 13.73 6.95
N ALA A 82 14.77 12.62 6.32
CA ALA A 82 15.96 12.62 5.46
C ALA A 82 15.76 13.51 4.23
N ALA A 83 14.60 13.42 3.58
CA ALA A 83 14.25 14.29 2.47
C ALA A 83 14.22 15.77 2.90
N LEU A 84 13.60 16.05 4.06
CA LEU A 84 13.50 17.41 4.60
C LEU A 84 14.86 18.01 4.99
N LYS A 85 15.78 17.19 5.53
CA LYS A 85 17.15 17.58 5.85
C LYS A 85 17.92 18.01 4.60
N HIS A 86 17.70 17.34 3.48
CA HIS A 86 18.36 17.61 2.20
C HIS A 86 17.49 18.40 1.21
N ARG A 87 16.44 19.10 1.67
CA ARG A 87 15.43 19.78 0.82
C ARG A 87 15.99 20.74 -0.24
N LEU A 88 17.19 21.27 -0.05
CA LEU A 88 17.85 22.14 -1.03
C LEU A 88 18.45 21.34 -2.20
N SER A 89 18.90 20.12 -1.95
CA SER A 89 19.53 19.20 -2.90
C SER A 89 18.55 18.20 -3.54
N VAL A 90 17.30 18.13 -3.06
CA VAL A 90 16.28 17.20 -3.60
C VAL A 90 14.98 17.86 -4.03
N GLU A 91 14.40 17.39 -5.13
CA GLU A 91 13.01 17.66 -5.46
C GLU A 91 12.11 16.94 -4.46
N ILE A 92 11.38 17.70 -3.67
CA ILE A 92 10.43 17.17 -2.68
C ILE A 92 9.08 16.92 -3.34
N ILE A 93 8.65 15.66 -3.29
CA ILE A 93 7.32 15.21 -3.69
C ILE A 93 6.51 14.87 -2.43
N ARG A 94 5.28 15.40 -2.37
CA ARG A 94 4.26 15.00 -1.40
C ARG A 94 3.24 14.10 -2.09
N PRO A 95 3.37 12.76 -2.02
CA PRO A 95 2.52 11.86 -2.81
C PRO A 95 1.04 11.95 -2.49
N LEU A 96 0.69 12.47 -1.30
CA LEU A 96 -0.67 12.53 -0.77
C LEU A 96 -1.01 13.97 -0.37
N ALA A 97 -2.11 14.51 -0.88
CA ALA A 97 -2.62 15.82 -0.51
C ALA A 97 -4.14 15.85 -0.58
N HIS A 98 -4.79 16.75 0.18
CA HIS A 98 -6.25 16.94 0.16
C HIS A 98 -7.10 15.65 0.27
N GLY A 99 -6.57 14.62 0.94
CA GLY A 99 -7.28 13.35 1.09
C GLY A 99 -7.27 12.46 -0.15
N VAL A 100 -6.35 12.68 -1.11
CA VAL A 100 -6.16 11.86 -2.31
C VAL A 100 -4.67 11.53 -2.52
N ILE A 101 -4.42 10.48 -3.30
CA ILE A 101 -3.11 10.30 -3.96
C ILE A 101 -3.06 11.32 -5.10
N GLN A 102 -2.03 12.16 -5.13
CA GLN A 102 -1.93 13.18 -6.16
C GLN A 102 -1.76 12.54 -7.55
N THR A 103 -2.22 13.25 -8.58
CA THR A 103 -1.89 12.97 -9.97
C THR A 103 -1.24 14.18 -10.62
N ASP A 104 -0.42 13.95 -11.63
CA ASP A 104 0.14 15.02 -12.46
C ASP A 104 -0.83 15.48 -13.56
N GLY A 105 -2.05 14.93 -13.59
CA GLY A 105 -3.11 15.28 -14.54
C GLY A 105 -2.81 14.84 -15.98
N LYS A 106 -1.68 14.16 -16.20
CA LYS A 106 -1.25 13.65 -17.50
C LYS A 106 -1.43 12.15 -17.45
N GLY A 107 -2.06 11.55 -18.45
CA GLY A 107 -2.35 10.11 -18.50
C GLY A 107 -1.10 9.19 -18.64
N GLY A 108 0.03 9.54 -18.03
CA GLY A 108 1.31 8.83 -18.07
C GLY A 108 1.85 8.43 -16.69
N ASN A 109 3.16 8.25 -16.59
CA ASN A 109 3.88 7.88 -15.35
C ASN A 109 3.71 8.97 -14.27
N ASN A 110 2.68 8.81 -13.45
CA ASN A 110 2.39 9.70 -12.33
C ASN A 110 3.50 9.60 -11.27
N LYS A 111 4.36 10.62 -11.20
CA LYS A 111 5.46 10.71 -10.23
C LYS A 111 4.99 10.62 -8.76
N TYR A 112 3.77 11.09 -8.47
CA TYR A 112 3.18 10.98 -7.14
C TYR A 112 2.79 9.55 -6.79
N LEU A 113 2.30 8.77 -7.76
CA LEU A 113 2.04 7.34 -7.57
C LEU A 113 3.34 6.56 -7.35
N THR A 114 4.40 6.89 -8.09
CA THR A 114 5.74 6.32 -7.87
C THR A 114 6.26 6.64 -6.47
N ALA A 115 6.18 7.90 -6.06
CA ALA A 115 6.55 8.33 -4.72
C ALA A 115 5.71 7.64 -3.62
N ALA A 116 4.40 7.47 -3.82
CA ALA A 116 3.52 6.75 -2.89
C ALA A 116 3.93 5.29 -2.73
N LYS A 117 4.23 4.61 -3.85
CA LYS A 117 4.72 3.21 -3.85
C LYS A 117 6.05 3.08 -3.12
N GLN A 118 7.00 3.98 -3.40
CA GLN A 118 8.32 3.97 -2.75
C GLN A 118 8.21 4.28 -1.25
N LEU A 119 7.37 5.24 -0.85
CA LEU A 119 7.10 5.52 0.56
C LEU A 119 6.47 4.32 1.28
N THR A 120 5.52 3.64 0.64
CA THR A 120 4.90 2.42 1.18
C THR A 120 5.95 1.32 1.39
N ARG A 121 6.85 1.14 0.43
CA ARG A 121 7.96 0.20 0.56
C ARG A 121 8.90 0.56 1.71
N HIS A 122 9.24 1.84 1.86
CA HIS A 122 10.04 2.33 2.97
C HIS A 122 9.39 2.04 4.34
N LEU A 123 8.07 2.19 4.44
CA LEU A 123 7.31 1.84 5.66
C LEU A 123 7.33 0.33 5.94
N LEU A 124 7.21 -0.51 4.91
CA LEU A 124 7.34 -1.96 5.04
C LEU A 124 8.74 -2.38 5.51
N GLU A 125 9.80 -1.72 5.01
CA GLU A 125 11.17 -1.95 5.48
C GLU A 125 11.33 -1.55 6.96
N LYS A 126 10.71 -0.43 7.37
CA LYS A 126 10.66 -0.01 8.78
C LYS A 126 9.92 -1.00 9.68
N ALA A 127 9.01 -1.82 9.14
CA ALA A 127 8.35 -2.91 9.89
C ALA A 127 9.31 -4.08 10.22
N ARG A 128 10.53 -4.09 9.67
CA ARG A 128 11.59 -5.08 9.92
C ARG A 128 11.14 -6.54 9.69
N PRO A 129 10.55 -6.89 8.53
CA PRO A 129 10.28 -8.28 8.20
C PRO A 129 11.58 -9.08 8.11
N LYS A 130 11.56 -10.33 8.58
CA LYS A 130 12.69 -11.25 8.41
C LYS A 130 12.77 -11.71 6.94
N PRO A 131 13.97 -12.04 6.42
CA PRO A 131 14.09 -12.60 5.08
C PRO A 131 13.19 -13.83 4.88
N GLY A 132 12.39 -13.83 3.80
CA GLY A 132 11.45 -14.90 3.49
C GLY A 132 10.19 -14.96 4.39
N GLN A 133 10.05 -14.05 5.37
CA GLN A 133 8.86 -14.00 6.21
C GLN A 133 7.65 -13.50 5.41
N PRO A 134 6.52 -14.22 5.38
CA PRO A 134 5.29 -13.73 4.79
C PRO A 134 4.83 -12.45 5.51
N VAL A 135 4.45 -11.42 4.73
CA VAL A 135 3.92 -10.16 5.26
C VAL A 135 2.48 -9.99 4.80
N TYR A 136 1.57 -9.81 5.74
CA TYR A 136 0.16 -9.51 5.47
C TYR A 136 -0.15 -8.10 5.96
N GLY A 137 -0.53 -7.23 5.02
CA GLY A 137 -0.68 -5.80 5.27
C GLY A 137 -2.10 -5.30 5.04
N VAL A 138 -2.57 -4.39 5.89
CA VAL A 138 -3.71 -3.51 5.60
C VAL A 138 -3.16 -2.09 5.37
N ILE A 139 -3.54 -1.46 4.26
CA ILE A 139 -3.14 -0.09 3.94
C ILE A 139 -4.38 0.80 3.99
N GLY A 140 -4.44 1.67 4.99
CA GLY A 140 -5.37 2.80 5.03
C GLY A 140 -4.91 3.85 4.02
N ALA A 141 -5.74 4.12 3.02
CA ALA A 141 -5.51 5.17 2.05
C ALA A 141 -6.39 6.40 2.37
N PRO A 142 -6.03 7.59 1.86
CA PRO A 142 -6.83 8.78 2.04
C PRO A 142 -8.30 8.62 1.58
N ALA A 143 -9.23 9.30 2.25
CA ALA A 143 -10.68 9.10 2.11
C ALA A 143 -11.24 9.24 0.68
N ARG A 144 -10.54 9.96 -0.21
CA ARG A 144 -10.95 10.18 -1.60
C ARG A 144 -9.97 9.56 -2.62
N ALA A 145 -9.19 8.55 -2.25
CA ALA A 145 -8.16 7.97 -3.11
C ALA A 145 -8.65 7.47 -4.50
N SER A 146 -9.95 7.19 -4.67
CA SER A 146 -10.56 6.80 -5.95
C SER A 146 -11.06 7.98 -6.80
N ILE A 147 -11.17 9.18 -6.24
CA ILE A 147 -11.58 10.38 -6.95
C ILE A 147 -10.31 11.03 -7.48
N ALA A 148 -10.06 10.91 -8.78
CA ALA A 148 -8.94 11.57 -9.43
C ALA A 148 -8.92 13.06 -9.04
N SER A 149 -7.78 13.57 -8.57
CA SER A 149 -7.62 15.01 -8.40
C SER A 149 -7.65 15.65 -9.79
N ASN A 150 -8.71 16.40 -10.07
CA ASN A 150 -8.75 17.34 -11.19
C ASN A 150 -7.66 18.41 -11.05
#